data_AF-L0PFG4-F1
#
_entry.id   AF-L0PFG4-F1
#
_cell.length_a   1.000
_cell.length_b   1.000
_cell.length_c   1.000
_cell.angle_alpha   90.00
_cell.angle_beta   90.00
_cell.angle_gamma   90.00
#
_symmetry.space_group_name_H-M   'P 1'
#
loop_
_entity.id
_entity.type
_entity.pdbx_description
1 polymer ?
#
loop_
_entity_poly.entity_id
_entity_poly.type
_entity_poly.pdbx_seq_one_letter_code
_entity_poly.pdbx_strand_id
1 'polypeptide(L)'
;MSHSNSIRDRTLIGIIGDEDSVTGFLLAGIGHVDNEHKKNFLVVNTETETSVIETFFDELTGFRTDIGIILINQHIADRIRPKIEAYAQALPSLLEIPKHPYDPEKDSVLKREGGIMTLADVFALYNRARGVDLISPEDLLKACQCYKTLNLSIQLKRFQSGLLVLQEKEKDDKKIINQISSWIKNIARGVTPFEVADQFQWSMGIAYEALKV
;
A
#
# COMPACT_ATOMS: atom_id res chain seq x y z
N MET A 1 12.51 -8.80 43.08
CA MET A 1 11.57 -8.09 42.17
C MET A 1 12.41 -7.30 41.17
N SER A 2 12.67 -7.81 39.97
CA SER A 2 13.59 -7.16 39.00
C SER A 2 13.20 -7.44 37.54
N HIS A 3 11.91 -7.42 37.21
CA HIS A 3 11.40 -7.71 35.86
C HIS A 3 10.98 -6.44 35.07
N SER A 4 11.26 -5.22 35.54
CA SER A 4 10.73 -3.99 34.89
C SER A 4 11.70 -3.24 33.97
N ASN A 5 12.99 -3.58 33.94
CA ASN A 5 13.97 -2.80 33.15
C ASN A 5 14.15 -3.31 31.70
N SER A 6 13.97 -4.59 31.40
CA SER A 6 14.32 -5.13 30.07
C SER A 6 13.39 -4.72 28.92
N ILE A 7 12.19 -4.19 29.21
CA ILE A 7 11.26 -3.69 28.19
C ILE A 7 11.59 -2.23 27.81
N ARG A 8 12.00 -1.41 28.79
CA ARG A 8 12.25 0.02 28.58
C ARG A 8 13.49 0.29 27.73
N ASP A 9 14.44 -0.64 27.75
CA ASP A 9 15.71 -0.51 27.04
C ASP A 9 15.65 -1.00 25.57
N ARG A 10 14.52 -1.61 25.17
CA ARG A 10 14.28 -2.12 23.81
C ARG A 10 13.63 -1.07 22.92
N THR A 11 14.42 -0.11 22.46
CA THR A 11 13.91 1.02 21.67
C THR A 11 14.09 0.87 20.15
N LEU A 12 14.93 -0.08 19.71
CA LEU A 12 15.28 -0.20 18.29
C LEU A 12 14.42 -1.24 17.57
N ILE A 13 14.28 -1.03 16.26
CA ILE A 13 13.60 -1.95 15.36
C ILE A 13 14.66 -2.59 14.45
N GLY A 14 14.68 -3.92 14.38
CA GLY A 14 15.52 -4.68 13.45
C GLY A 14 14.78 -4.94 12.14
N ILE A 15 15.49 -4.99 11.00
CA ILE A 15 14.87 -5.19 9.68
C ILE A 15 15.63 -6.22 8.85
N ILE A 16 14.90 -7.18 8.28
CA ILE A 16 15.44 -8.16 7.33
C ILE A 16 14.57 -8.09 6.06
N GLY A 17 15.08 -7.44 5.02
CA GLY A 17 14.26 -7.07 3.87
C GLY A 17 15.02 -7.08 2.56
N ASP A 18 14.30 -6.93 1.45
CA ASP A 18 14.92 -6.58 0.18
C ASP A 18 15.42 -5.13 0.20
N GLU A 19 16.20 -4.76 -0.82
CA GLU A 19 16.84 -3.44 -0.92
C GLU A 19 15.84 -2.29 -0.82
N ASP A 20 14.70 -2.41 -1.50
CA ASP A 20 13.64 -1.39 -1.49
C ASP A 20 13.04 -1.19 -0.10
N SER A 21 12.70 -2.31 0.58
CA SER A 21 12.08 -2.26 1.90
C SER A 21 13.05 -1.70 2.94
N VAL A 22 14.29 -2.21 2.97
CA VAL A 22 15.31 -1.76 3.91
C VAL A 22 15.60 -0.27 3.68
N THR A 23 15.78 0.16 2.44
CA THR A 23 16.02 1.57 2.11
C THR A 23 14.89 2.47 2.60
N GLY A 24 13.63 2.09 2.37
CA GLY A 24 12.47 2.85 2.84
C GLY A 24 12.44 3.04 4.35
N PHE A 25 12.74 2.01 5.12
CA PHE A 25 12.79 2.09 6.57
C PHE A 25 14.03 2.80 7.12
N LEU A 26 15.18 2.69 6.44
CA LEU A 26 16.37 3.47 6.79
C LEU A 26 16.10 4.98 6.65
N LEU A 27 15.40 5.38 5.58
CA LEU A 27 14.95 6.77 5.37
C LEU A 27 13.96 7.23 6.45
N ALA A 28 13.15 6.32 7.00
CA ALA A 28 12.26 6.58 8.12
C ALA A 28 12.99 6.72 9.47
N GLY A 29 14.31 6.52 9.51
CA GLY A 29 15.14 6.70 10.72
C GLY A 29 15.26 5.46 11.60
N ILE A 30 14.90 4.26 11.09
CA ILE A 30 15.03 3.01 11.85
C ILE A 30 16.48 2.49 11.87
N GLY A 31 17.29 2.87 10.89
CA GLY A 31 18.67 2.41 10.77
C GLY A 31 19.55 2.81 11.95
N HIS A 32 20.15 1.81 12.60
CA HIS A 32 21.13 1.99 13.66
C HIS A 32 22.36 1.12 13.40
N VAL A 33 23.53 1.73 13.54
CA VAL A 33 24.83 1.05 13.53
C VAL A 33 25.46 1.36 14.88
N ASP A 34 25.74 0.32 15.67
CA ASP A 34 26.35 0.49 16.97
C ASP A 34 27.86 0.76 16.88
N ASN A 35 28.50 0.97 18.04
CA ASN A 35 29.93 1.25 18.14
C ASN A 35 30.82 0.07 17.67
N GLU A 36 30.26 -1.14 17.58
CA GLU A 36 30.95 -2.34 17.06
C GLU A 36 30.69 -2.55 15.57
N HIS A 37 30.10 -1.54 14.89
CA HIS A 37 29.66 -1.61 13.50
C HIS A 37 28.58 -2.67 13.22
N LYS A 38 27.89 -3.18 14.24
CA LYS A 38 26.77 -4.10 14.04
C LYS A 38 25.52 -3.30 13.71
N LYS A 39 24.90 -3.72 12.61
CA LYS A 39 23.72 -3.08 12.03
C LYS A 39 22.48 -3.77 12.59
N ASN A 40 21.40 -3.03 12.76
CA ASN A 40 20.07 -3.60 13.02
C ASN A 40 19.32 -3.95 11.73
N PHE A 41 19.95 -3.90 10.56
CA PHE A 41 19.32 -4.23 9.29
C PHE A 41 20.18 -5.15 8.42
N LEU A 42 19.51 -6.02 7.65
CA LEU A 42 20.10 -6.87 6.62
C LEU A 42 19.33 -6.71 5.31
N VAL A 43 20.07 -6.35 4.25
CA VAL A 43 19.56 -6.36 2.87
C VAL A 43 19.77 -7.76 2.30
N VAL A 44 18.69 -8.38 1.85
CA VAL A 44 18.67 -9.72 1.27
C VAL A 44 18.40 -9.61 -0.22
N ASN A 45 19.35 -10.08 -1.03
CA ASN A 45 19.23 -10.20 -2.48
C ASN A 45 19.14 -11.68 -2.89
N THR A 46 19.07 -11.94 -4.20
CA THR A 46 19.01 -13.31 -4.76
C THR A 46 20.26 -14.16 -4.49
N GLU A 47 21.39 -13.52 -4.21
CA GLU A 47 22.68 -14.18 -3.95
C GLU A 47 22.90 -14.43 -2.45
N THR A 48 22.10 -13.81 -1.58
CA THR A 48 22.24 -13.93 -0.13
C THR A 48 21.86 -15.32 0.32
N GLU A 49 22.79 -16.03 0.94
CA GLU A 49 22.56 -17.40 1.46
C GLU A 49 21.59 -17.42 2.65
N THR A 50 20.84 -18.51 2.80
CA THR A 50 19.88 -18.67 3.90
C THR A 50 20.58 -18.69 5.26
N SER A 51 21.78 -19.28 5.33
CA SER A 51 22.66 -19.30 6.51
C SER A 51 22.95 -17.91 7.07
N VAL A 52 23.14 -16.91 6.19
CA VAL A 52 23.40 -15.52 6.57
C VAL A 52 22.17 -14.90 7.22
N ILE A 53 20.99 -15.13 6.64
CA ILE A 53 19.71 -14.63 7.18
C ILE A 53 19.44 -15.25 8.54
N GLU A 54 19.66 -16.55 8.68
CA GLU A 54 19.51 -17.29 9.92
C GLU A 54 20.45 -16.79 11.02
N THR A 55 21.71 -16.52 10.68
CA THR A 55 22.72 -16.01 11.62
C THR A 55 22.32 -14.62 12.10
N PHE A 56 21.93 -13.75 11.18
CA PHE A 56 21.51 -12.39 11.53
C PHE A 56 20.22 -12.38 12.37
N PHE A 57 19.26 -13.27 12.08
CA PHE A 57 18.06 -13.42 12.91
C PHE A 57 18.39 -13.82 14.36
N ASP A 58 19.35 -14.73 14.56
CA ASP A 58 19.82 -15.10 15.91
C ASP A 58 20.53 -13.94 16.60
N GLU A 59 21.28 -13.12 15.86
CA GLU A 59 21.90 -11.92 16.39
C GLU A 59 20.87 -10.93 16.94
N LEU A 60 19.80 -10.66 16.18
CA LEU A 60 18.74 -9.74 16.60
C LEU A 60 17.92 -10.28 17.77
N THR A 61 17.67 -11.59 17.83
CA THR A 61 16.81 -12.21 18.86
C THR A 61 17.55 -12.59 20.13
N GLY A 62 18.82 -13.03 20.03
CA GLY A 62 19.60 -13.53 21.15
C GLY A 62 20.59 -12.52 21.73
N PHE A 63 21.35 -11.84 20.88
CA PHE A 63 22.49 -11.02 21.33
C PHE A 63 22.15 -9.53 21.48
N ARG A 64 21.17 -9.03 20.73
CA ARG A 64 20.75 -7.63 20.76
C ARG A 64 19.61 -7.40 21.74
N THR A 65 19.93 -6.90 22.93
CA THR A 65 18.95 -6.62 24.00
C THR A 65 18.22 -5.28 23.84
N ASP A 66 18.63 -4.46 22.88
CA ASP A 66 18.09 -3.13 22.54
C ASP A 66 17.02 -3.17 21.44
N ILE A 67 16.82 -4.32 20.80
CA ILE A 67 15.80 -4.51 19.77
C ILE A 67 14.47 -4.93 20.41
N GLY A 68 13.41 -4.18 20.12
CA GLY A 68 12.06 -4.48 20.58
C GLY A 68 11.20 -5.18 19.53
N ILE A 69 11.41 -4.86 18.25
CA ILE A 69 10.63 -5.37 17.13
C ILE A 69 11.58 -5.78 16.01
N ILE A 70 11.31 -6.91 15.36
CA ILE A 70 11.97 -7.33 14.13
C ILE A 70 10.93 -7.33 13.01
N LEU A 71 11.20 -6.56 11.96
CA LEU A 71 10.44 -6.54 10.73
C LEU A 71 11.13 -7.44 9.70
N ILE A 72 10.41 -8.38 9.08
CA ILE A 72 10.97 -9.25 8.04
C ILE A 72 10.04 -9.33 6.84
N ASN A 73 10.54 -9.21 5.61
CA ASN A 73 9.67 -9.44 4.45
C ASN A 73 9.22 -10.90 4.41
N GLN A 74 7.94 -11.13 4.14
CA GLN A 74 7.31 -12.46 4.15
C GLN A 74 8.07 -13.50 3.31
N HIS A 75 8.42 -13.16 2.06
CA HIS A 75 9.19 -14.04 1.18
C HIS A 75 10.59 -14.41 1.70
N ILE A 76 11.17 -13.59 2.59
CA ILE A 76 12.43 -13.90 3.28
C ILE A 76 12.16 -14.76 4.51
N ALA A 77 11.10 -14.46 5.26
CA ALA A 77 10.65 -15.26 6.39
C ALA A 77 10.37 -16.72 5.98
N ASP A 78 9.81 -16.95 4.79
CA ASP A 78 9.61 -18.29 4.22
C ASP A 78 10.90 -19.11 4.11
N ARG A 79 12.05 -18.46 3.87
CA ARG A 79 13.36 -19.13 3.75
C ARG A 79 13.87 -19.67 5.09
N ILE A 80 13.51 -19.02 6.19
CA ILE A 80 13.95 -19.34 7.56
C ILE A 80 12.77 -19.75 8.46
N ARG A 81 11.67 -20.21 7.85
CA ARG A 81 10.41 -20.56 8.52
C ARG A 81 10.61 -21.46 9.75
N PRO A 82 11.47 -22.52 9.70
CA PRO A 82 11.70 -23.37 10.87
C PRO A 82 12.28 -22.61 12.07
N LYS A 83 13.16 -21.62 11.85
CA LYS A 83 13.71 -20.78 12.92
C LYS A 83 12.67 -19.85 13.52
N ILE A 84 11.85 -19.25 12.66
CA ILE A 84 10.77 -18.35 13.09
C ILE A 84 9.76 -19.11 13.95
N GLU A 85 9.36 -20.31 13.53
CA GLU A 85 8.42 -21.14 14.29
C GLU A 85 9.00 -21.65 15.62
N ALA A 86 10.32 -21.89 15.67
CA ALA A 86 11.02 -22.24 16.90
C ALA A 86 11.17 -21.05 17.87
N TYR A 87 11.00 -19.82 17.39
CA TYR A 87 11.13 -18.61 18.20
C TYR A 87 9.83 -18.32 18.98
N ALA A 88 9.81 -18.75 20.25
CA ALA A 88 8.65 -18.61 21.14
C ALA A 88 8.73 -17.41 22.11
N GLN A 89 9.78 -16.61 22.05
CA GLN A 89 9.95 -15.49 22.98
C GLN A 89 9.05 -14.32 22.57
N ALA A 90 8.49 -13.60 23.56
CA ALA A 90 7.63 -12.45 23.29
C ALA A 90 8.40 -11.22 22.76
N LEU A 91 9.69 -11.11 23.10
CA LEU A 91 10.56 -9.99 22.75
C LEU A 91 11.94 -10.48 22.27
N PRO A 92 12.48 -9.88 21.18
CA PRO A 92 11.81 -8.93 20.28
C PRO A 92 10.60 -9.51 19.54
N SER A 93 9.55 -8.70 19.36
CA SER A 93 8.36 -9.13 18.62
C SER A 93 8.66 -9.22 17.13
N LEU A 94 8.38 -10.38 16.52
CA LEU A 94 8.58 -10.60 15.09
C LEU A 94 7.32 -10.24 14.30
N LEU A 95 7.46 -9.39 13.28
CA LEU A 95 6.38 -8.99 12.38
C LEU A 95 6.78 -9.21 10.92
N GLU A 96 5.95 -9.95 10.19
CA GLU A 96 6.12 -10.15 8.75
C GLU A 96 5.51 -9.00 7.95
N ILE A 97 6.31 -8.39 7.08
CA ILE A 97 5.86 -7.42 6.08
C ILE A 97 5.43 -8.21 4.84
N PRO A 98 4.13 -8.24 4.50
CA PRO A 98 3.68 -8.95 3.31
C PRO A 98 4.29 -8.29 2.07
N LYS A 99 4.97 -9.10 1.24
CA LYS A 99 5.36 -8.68 -0.11
C LYS A 99 4.20 -8.95 -1.06
N HIS A 100 3.06 -8.32 -0.80
CA HIS A 100 2.12 -8.11 -1.88
C HIS A 100 2.58 -6.83 -2.60
N PRO A 101 2.68 -6.83 -3.94
CA PRO A 101 2.50 -5.57 -4.62
C PRO A 101 1.20 -4.99 -4.07
N TYR A 102 1.14 -3.68 -3.85
CA TYR A 102 -0.11 -3.05 -4.19
C TYR A 102 -0.33 -3.41 -5.66
N ASP A 103 -1.15 -4.43 -5.90
CA ASP A 103 -1.55 -4.88 -7.21
C ASP A 103 -2.84 -4.13 -7.49
N PRO A 104 -2.79 -2.92 -8.09
CA PRO A 104 -3.99 -2.24 -8.52
C PRO A 104 -4.80 -3.12 -9.47
N GLU A 105 -4.19 -4.18 -10.04
CA GLU A 105 -4.82 -5.06 -10.99
C GLU A 105 -5.67 -6.18 -10.41
N LYS A 106 -5.39 -6.67 -9.21
CA LYS A 106 -6.08 -7.88 -8.70
C LYS A 106 -7.27 -7.64 -7.80
N ASP A 107 -7.41 -6.49 -7.14
CA ASP A 107 -8.70 -6.05 -6.56
C ASP A 107 -8.65 -4.59 -6.09
N SER A 108 -8.22 -3.66 -6.94
CA SER A 108 -8.42 -2.25 -6.57
C SER A 108 -9.92 -1.99 -6.58
N VAL A 109 -10.43 -1.45 -5.47
CA VAL A 109 -11.80 -0.92 -5.38
C VAL A 109 -12.13 -0.05 -6.60
N LEU A 110 -11.13 0.66 -7.15
CA LEU A 110 -11.24 1.43 -8.37
C LEU A 110 -11.54 0.58 -9.62
N LYS A 111 -10.94 -0.61 -9.80
CA LYS A 111 -11.24 -1.51 -10.93
C LYS A 111 -12.65 -2.06 -10.89
N ARG A 112 -13.15 -2.42 -9.70
CA ARG A 112 -14.55 -2.82 -9.51
C ARG A 112 -15.52 -1.72 -9.92
N GLU A 113 -15.09 -0.48 -9.78
CA GLU A 113 -15.86 0.73 -10.05
C GLU A 113 -15.51 1.29 -11.43
N GLY A 114 -15.21 0.41 -12.38
CA GLY A 114 -14.99 0.80 -13.78
C GLY A 114 -13.73 1.66 -14.02
N GLY A 115 -12.77 1.69 -13.09
CA GLY A 115 -11.53 2.44 -13.17
C GLY A 115 -11.64 3.94 -12.87
N ILE A 116 -12.82 4.41 -12.43
CA ILE A 116 -13.09 5.81 -12.10
C ILE A 116 -14.01 5.87 -10.88
N MET A 117 -13.65 6.62 -9.86
CA MET A 117 -14.44 6.74 -8.63
C MET A 117 -14.49 8.19 -8.16
N THR A 118 -15.63 8.61 -7.59
CA THR A 118 -15.73 9.97 -7.05
C THR A 118 -14.88 10.11 -5.80
N LEU A 119 -14.34 11.30 -5.57
CA LEU A 119 -13.55 11.56 -4.35
C LEU A 119 -14.38 11.38 -3.07
N ALA A 120 -15.71 11.58 -3.16
CA ALA A 120 -16.63 11.33 -2.06
C ALA A 120 -16.75 9.83 -1.71
N ASP A 121 -16.85 8.97 -2.74
CA ASP A 121 -16.88 7.52 -2.53
C ASP A 121 -15.54 7.02 -1.98
N VAL A 122 -14.42 7.53 -2.50
CA VAL A 122 -13.08 7.25 -1.98
C VAL A 122 -12.98 7.65 -0.50
N PHE A 123 -13.47 8.85 -0.15
CA PHE A 123 -13.48 9.34 1.22
C PHE A 123 -14.29 8.42 2.15
N ALA A 124 -15.51 8.07 1.76
CA ALA A 124 -16.37 7.21 2.54
C ALA A 124 -15.75 5.82 2.74
N LEU A 125 -15.21 5.22 1.67
CA LEU A 125 -14.56 3.91 1.72
C LEU A 125 -13.31 3.93 2.61
N TYR A 126 -12.48 4.96 2.46
CA TYR A 126 -11.25 5.10 3.23
C TYR A 126 -11.53 5.26 4.73
N ASN A 127 -12.45 6.15 5.09
CA ASN A 127 -12.82 6.38 6.48
C ASN A 127 -13.57 5.19 7.10
N ARG A 128 -14.40 4.49 6.31
CA ARG A 128 -15.04 3.23 6.75
C ARG A 128 -14.01 2.15 7.05
N ALA A 129 -12.94 2.06 6.26
CA ALA A 129 -11.87 1.09 6.50
C ALA A 129 -11.01 1.41 7.74
N ARG A 130 -10.90 2.69 8.12
CA ARG A 130 -10.10 3.15 9.27
C ARG A 130 -10.81 3.02 10.62
N GLY A 131 -12.13 2.91 10.63
CA GLY A 131 -12.92 2.74 11.86
C GLY A 131 -12.98 4.01 12.72
N VAL A 132 -11.95 4.27 13.52
CA VAL A 132 -11.94 5.36 14.54
C VAL A 132 -11.00 6.51 14.20
N ASP A 133 -9.88 6.26 13.51
CA ASP A 133 -8.91 7.29 13.16
C ASP A 133 -9.25 7.94 11.82
N LEU A 134 -10.31 8.74 11.76
CA LEU A 134 -10.80 9.31 10.50
C LEU A 134 -9.87 10.42 9.96
N ILE A 135 -9.90 10.63 8.64
CA ILE A 135 -9.29 11.81 8.01
C ILE A 135 -10.36 12.82 7.58
N SER A 136 -9.96 14.09 7.47
CA SER A 136 -10.81 15.14 6.92
C SER A 136 -10.88 15.06 5.38
N PRO A 137 -11.96 15.58 4.76
CA PRO A 137 -12.04 15.69 3.29
C PRO A 137 -10.89 16.51 2.69
N GLU A 138 -10.44 17.55 3.38
CA GLU A 138 -9.35 18.41 2.94
C GLU A 138 -8.01 17.67 2.90
N ASP A 139 -7.75 16.82 3.90
CA ASP A 139 -6.51 16.04 3.96
C ASP A 139 -6.48 14.97 2.87
N LEU A 140 -7.62 14.31 2.62
CA LEU A 140 -7.73 13.39 1.48
C LEU A 140 -7.46 14.12 0.16
N LEU A 141 -8.07 15.28 -0.04
CA LEU A 141 -7.90 16.06 -1.26
C LEU A 141 -6.42 16.47 -1.46
N LYS A 142 -5.75 16.98 -0.43
CA LYS A 142 -4.33 17.34 -0.49
C LYS A 142 -3.47 16.14 -0.83
N ALA A 143 -3.74 14.98 -0.23
CA ALA A 143 -3.03 13.74 -0.53
C ALA A 143 -3.21 13.34 -2.01
N CYS A 144 -4.44 13.37 -2.53
CA CYS A 144 -4.73 13.05 -3.93
C CYS A 144 -4.08 14.04 -4.92
N GLN A 145 -3.91 15.31 -4.55
CA GLN A 145 -3.20 16.28 -5.39
C GLN A 145 -1.72 15.92 -5.60
N CYS A 146 -1.09 15.26 -4.63
CA CYS A 146 0.29 14.81 -4.73
C CYS A 146 0.49 13.65 -5.72
N TYR A 147 -0.58 12.94 -6.12
CA TYR A 147 -0.48 11.75 -6.98
C TYR A 147 0.12 12.05 -8.35
N LYS A 148 -0.09 13.28 -8.84
CA LYS A 148 0.51 13.74 -10.09
C LYS A 148 2.02 13.92 -9.97
N THR A 149 2.47 14.53 -8.87
CA THR A 149 3.89 14.76 -8.58
C THR A 149 4.63 13.44 -8.36
N LEU A 150 3.97 12.49 -7.71
CA LEU A 150 4.51 11.15 -7.44
C LEU A 150 4.39 10.19 -8.65
N ASN A 151 3.84 10.65 -9.79
CA ASN A 151 3.61 9.87 -11.01
C ASN A 151 2.91 8.52 -10.76
N LEU A 152 1.91 8.51 -9.87
CA LEU A 152 1.13 7.32 -9.58
C LEU A 152 0.22 6.95 -10.77
N SER A 153 -0.15 5.67 -10.87
CA SER A 153 -1.04 5.16 -11.92
C SER A 153 -2.46 5.72 -11.84
N ILE A 154 -2.88 6.22 -10.68
CA ILE A 154 -4.18 6.84 -10.44
C ILE A 154 -3.99 8.36 -10.28
N GLN A 155 -4.86 9.14 -10.90
CA GLN A 155 -4.74 10.59 -10.96
C GLN A 155 -6.06 11.26 -10.55
N LEU A 156 -5.93 12.41 -9.86
CA LEU A 156 -7.07 13.27 -9.54
C LEU A 156 -7.48 14.07 -10.77
N LYS A 157 -8.76 14.00 -11.13
CA LYS A 157 -9.38 14.76 -12.21
C LYS A 157 -10.56 15.57 -11.68
N ARG A 158 -10.76 16.75 -12.28
CA ARG A 158 -11.94 17.59 -12.08
C ARG A 158 -12.73 17.69 -13.37
N PHE A 159 -14.02 17.34 -13.34
CA PHE A 159 -14.96 17.57 -14.44
C PHE A 159 -15.41 19.04 -14.49
N GLN A 160 -16.03 19.46 -15.60
CA GLN A 160 -16.52 20.83 -15.78
C GLN A 160 -17.56 21.24 -14.72
N SER A 161 -18.36 20.28 -14.26
CA SER A 161 -19.29 20.47 -13.13
C SER A 161 -18.61 20.78 -11.79
N GLY A 162 -17.30 20.58 -11.68
CA GLY A 162 -16.56 20.63 -10.43
C GLY A 162 -16.44 19.28 -9.72
N LEU A 163 -17.11 18.22 -10.21
CA LEU A 163 -17.00 16.85 -9.67
C LEU A 163 -15.54 16.38 -9.70
N LEU A 164 -15.06 15.92 -8.54
CA LEU A 164 -13.72 15.38 -8.36
C LEU A 164 -13.76 13.86 -8.42
N VAL A 165 -12.86 13.28 -9.22
CA VAL A 165 -12.74 11.83 -9.37
C VAL A 165 -11.28 11.40 -9.34
N LEU A 166 -11.05 10.17 -8.89
CA LEU A 166 -9.80 9.44 -9.12
C LEU A 166 -9.99 8.54 -10.34
N GLN A 167 -9.02 8.55 -11.25
CA GLN A 167 -9.07 7.84 -12.53
C GLN A 167 -7.73 7.19 -12.83
N GLU A 168 -7.76 5.97 -13.37
CA GLU A 168 -6.56 5.30 -13.88
C GLU A 168 -5.99 6.05 -15.09
N LYS A 169 -4.68 6.29 -15.08
CA LYS A 169 -3.93 6.97 -16.15
C LYS A 169 -4.08 6.27 -17.51
N GLU A 170 -4.29 4.96 -17.50
CA GLU A 170 -4.47 4.17 -18.72
C GLU A 170 -5.84 4.38 -19.38
N LYS A 171 -6.86 4.78 -18.62
CA LYS A 171 -8.22 5.04 -19.08
C LYS A 171 -8.41 6.53 -19.38
N ASP A 172 -7.68 7.04 -20.37
CA ASP A 172 -7.85 8.44 -20.82
C ASP A 172 -9.26 8.72 -21.34
N ASP A 173 -9.70 9.98 -21.29
CA ASP A 173 -11.02 10.44 -21.70
C ASP A 173 -11.35 10.04 -23.14
N LYS A 174 -10.36 10.12 -24.03
CA LYS A 174 -10.52 9.70 -25.43
C LYS A 174 -10.87 8.22 -25.54
N LYS A 175 -10.25 7.37 -24.72
CA LYS A 175 -10.52 5.92 -24.73
C LYS A 175 -11.91 5.65 -24.18
N ILE A 176 -12.29 6.34 -23.10
CA ILE A 176 -13.63 6.25 -22.51
C ILE A 176 -14.70 6.64 -23.52
N ILE A 177 -14.56 7.79 -24.18
CA ILE A 177 -15.51 8.27 -25.19
C ILE A 177 -15.60 7.29 -26.36
N ASN A 178 -14.47 6.75 -26.82
CA ASN A 178 -14.45 5.75 -27.89
C ASN A 178 -15.17 4.45 -27.48
N GLN A 179 -14.97 3.98 -26.25
CA GLN A 179 -15.66 2.81 -25.71
C GLN A 179 -17.17 3.04 -25.62
N ILE A 180 -17.61 4.15 -25.05
CA ILE A 180 -19.03 4.52 -24.94
C ILE A 180 -19.64 4.65 -26.34
N SER A 181 -18.97 5.34 -27.25
CA SER A 181 -19.47 5.54 -28.63
C SER A 181 -19.58 4.22 -29.39
N SER A 182 -18.62 3.32 -29.24
CA SER A 182 -18.67 1.97 -29.83
C SER A 182 -19.85 1.17 -29.29
N TRP A 183 -20.06 1.22 -27.97
CA TRP A 183 -21.18 0.55 -27.30
C TRP A 183 -22.54 1.12 -27.75
N ILE A 184 -22.71 2.45 -27.79
CA ILE A 184 -23.94 3.09 -28.27
C ILE A 184 -24.24 2.71 -29.72
N LYS A 185 -23.23 2.68 -30.59
CA LYS A 185 -23.38 2.25 -31.99
C LYS A 185 -23.88 0.81 -32.10
N ASN A 186 -23.44 -0.09 -31.21
CA ASN A 186 -23.89 -1.49 -31.20
C ASN A 186 -25.36 -1.64 -30.77
N ILE A 187 -25.85 -0.79 -29.87
CA ILE A 187 -27.24 -0.82 -29.40
C ILE A 187 -28.19 -0.11 -30.40
N ALA A 188 -27.64 0.76 -31.27
CA ALA A 188 -28.38 1.48 -32.31
C ALA A 188 -29.59 2.29 -31.80
N ARG A 189 -29.54 2.76 -30.55
CA ARG A 189 -30.52 3.66 -29.92
C ARG A 189 -29.85 4.63 -28.95
N GLY A 190 -30.60 5.64 -28.52
CA GLY A 190 -30.19 6.49 -27.39
C GLY A 190 -30.04 5.68 -26.11
N VAL A 191 -29.09 6.11 -25.27
CA VAL A 191 -28.81 5.51 -23.96
C VAL A 191 -29.06 6.53 -22.86
N THR A 192 -29.55 6.05 -21.73
CA THR A 192 -29.71 6.85 -20.53
C THR A 192 -28.42 6.82 -19.70
N PRO A 193 -28.17 7.85 -18.88
CA PRO A 193 -27.06 7.83 -17.93
C PRO A 193 -27.06 6.58 -17.04
N PHE A 194 -28.24 6.06 -16.66
CA PHE A 194 -28.36 4.88 -15.80
C PHE A 194 -27.83 3.62 -16.49
N GLU A 195 -28.17 3.43 -17.77
CA GLU A 195 -27.67 2.30 -18.56
C GLU A 195 -26.15 2.36 -18.73
N VAL A 196 -25.58 3.56 -18.87
CA VAL A 196 -24.11 3.75 -18.90
C VAL A 196 -23.49 3.40 -17.54
N ALA A 197 -24.10 3.85 -16.45
CA ALA A 197 -23.63 3.55 -15.09
C ALA A 197 -23.56 2.03 -14.85
N ASP A 198 -24.63 1.31 -15.21
CA ASP A 198 -24.70 -0.14 -15.08
C ASP A 198 -23.69 -0.86 -15.99
N GLN A 199 -23.59 -0.45 -17.26
CA GLN A 199 -22.70 -1.08 -18.23
C GLN A 199 -21.22 -0.94 -17.86
N PHE A 200 -20.81 0.22 -17.37
CA PHE A 200 -19.40 0.54 -17.10
C PHE A 200 -19.03 0.42 -15.61
N GLN A 201 -19.98 0.04 -14.75
CA GLN A 201 -19.84 -0.05 -13.30
C GLN A 201 -19.37 1.29 -12.70
N TRP A 202 -20.01 2.38 -13.13
CA TRP A 202 -19.72 3.72 -12.64
C TRP A 202 -20.82 4.24 -11.75
N SER A 203 -20.47 5.17 -10.85
CA SER A 203 -21.48 5.94 -10.14
C SER A 203 -22.28 6.82 -11.10
N MET A 204 -23.52 7.11 -10.71
CA MET A 204 -24.47 7.88 -11.51
C MET A 204 -23.91 9.26 -11.92
N GLY A 205 -23.17 9.91 -11.03
CA GLY A 205 -22.54 11.21 -11.29
C GLY A 205 -21.47 11.13 -12.39
N ILE A 206 -20.65 10.08 -12.39
CA ILE A 206 -19.62 9.86 -13.41
C ILE A 206 -20.27 9.59 -14.76
N ALA A 207 -21.27 8.70 -14.80
CA ALA A 207 -21.98 8.38 -16.04
C ALA A 207 -22.69 9.60 -16.65
N TYR A 208 -23.26 10.46 -15.80
CA TYR A 208 -23.88 11.71 -16.24
C TYR A 208 -22.86 12.70 -16.82
N GLU A 209 -21.71 12.86 -16.17
CA GLU A 209 -20.63 13.72 -16.68
C GLU A 209 -20.01 13.16 -17.97
N ALA A 210 -19.85 11.83 -18.08
CA ALA A 210 -19.29 11.18 -19.26
C ALA A 210 -20.14 11.40 -20.53
N LEU A 211 -21.46 11.53 -20.39
CA LEU A 211 -22.39 11.77 -21.51
C LEU A 211 -22.53 13.25 -21.90
N LYS A 212 -21.98 14.18 -21.11
CA LYS A 212 -21.97 15.61 -21.45
C LYS A 212 -20.82 16.02 -22.36
N VAL A 213 -19.81 15.16 -22.51
CA VAL A 213 -18.55 15.43 -23.22
C VAL A 213 -18.71 15.21 -24.72
#